data_AF-A0A522PC11-F1
#
_entry.id   AF-A0A522PC11-F1
#
_cell.length_a   1.000
_cell.length_b   1.000
_cell.length_c   1.000
_cell.angle_alpha   90.00
_cell.angle_beta   90.00
_cell.angle_gamma   90.00
#
_symmetry.space_group_name_H-M   'P 1'
#
loop_
_entity.id
_entity.type
_entity.pdbx_description
1 polymer ?
#
loop_
_entity_poly.entity_id
_entity_poly.type
_entity_poly.pdbx_seq_one_letter_code
_entity_poly.pdbx_strand_id
1 'polypeptide(L)'
;MTWDEVPTCELADFTLATVPDRFARLGDPQAGIDEAVGSLEALLELSARHEAAGLGDAPWPPNYPKTIDEPPRVQPSRRRMSVKPLIEIGRAAKEPEAMAGLRRWKERHPAVWPFLEPSDVLVDAMRGRSTTWTRIRINLEHVPVELRPAQAGLDPDYDPWATVSSTDRAAWEAEQARRSAGRRERRGPGPGD
;
A
#
# COMPACT_ATOMS: atom_id res chain seq x y z
N MET A 1 30.17 -23.72 8.47
CA MET A 1 30.61 -24.24 7.15
C MET A 1 31.93 -23.56 6.82
N THR A 2 32.87 -24.23 6.16
CA THR A 2 34.14 -23.61 5.75
C THR A 2 34.00 -22.92 4.38
N TRP A 3 34.98 -22.10 4.00
CA TRP A 3 34.98 -21.44 2.69
C TRP A 3 35.05 -22.42 1.51
N ASP A 4 35.74 -23.55 1.68
CA ASP A 4 35.86 -24.60 0.64
C ASP A 4 34.53 -25.29 0.32
N GLU A 5 33.57 -25.25 1.25
CA GLU A 5 32.27 -25.89 1.09
C GLU A 5 31.25 -24.98 0.38
N VAL A 6 31.44 -23.66 0.40
CA VAL A 6 30.52 -22.66 -0.19
C VAL A 6 30.14 -22.96 -1.65
N PRO A 7 31.05 -23.38 -2.55
CA PRO A 7 30.70 -23.58 -3.95
C PRO A 7 29.79 -24.77 -4.22
N THR A 8 29.69 -25.72 -3.28
CA THR A 8 29.01 -27.01 -3.48
C THR A 8 27.93 -27.30 -2.44
N CYS A 9 27.73 -26.41 -1.47
CA CYS A 9 26.78 -26.65 -0.38
C CYS A 9 25.33 -26.46 -0.86
N GLU A 10 24.44 -27.31 -0.37
CA GLU A 10 23.00 -27.15 -0.56
C GLU A 10 22.34 -26.73 0.75
N LEU A 11 21.39 -25.79 0.70
CA LEU A 11 20.70 -25.31 1.92
C LEU A 11 19.99 -26.45 2.66
N ALA A 12 19.50 -27.45 1.93
CA ALA A 12 18.82 -28.62 2.48
C ALA A 12 19.73 -29.51 3.36
N ASP A 13 21.06 -29.37 3.27
CA ASP A 13 22.01 -30.10 4.12
C ASP A 13 22.05 -29.56 5.55
N PHE A 14 21.53 -28.34 5.79
CA PHE A 14 21.62 -27.62 7.05
C PHE A 14 20.24 -27.50 7.71
N THR A 15 19.78 -28.59 8.29
CA THR A 15 18.50 -28.66 9.03
C THR A 15 18.72 -28.93 10.51
N LEU A 16 17.68 -28.74 11.32
CA LEU A 16 17.69 -29.11 12.73
C LEU A 16 18.03 -30.59 12.97
N ALA A 17 17.73 -31.47 12.01
CA ALA A 17 18.02 -32.90 12.12
C ALA A 17 19.45 -33.26 11.70
N THR A 18 20.06 -32.51 10.78
CA THR A 18 21.35 -32.86 10.16
C THR A 18 22.55 -32.11 10.75
N VAL A 19 22.33 -30.90 11.26
CA VAL A 19 23.40 -30.06 11.81
C VAL A 19 24.08 -30.64 13.06
N PRO A 20 23.39 -31.26 14.04
CA PRO A 20 24.05 -31.82 15.22
C PRO A 20 25.14 -32.87 14.91
N ASP A 21 24.81 -33.86 14.07
CA ASP A 21 25.76 -34.89 13.63
C ASP A 21 26.93 -34.30 12.85
N ARG A 22 26.64 -33.29 12.01
CA ARG A 22 27.64 -32.56 11.25
C ARG A 22 28.62 -31.83 12.18
N PHE A 23 28.12 -31.13 13.20
CA PHE A 23 28.93 -30.41 14.18
C PHE A 23 29.78 -31.37 15.00
N ALA A 24 29.24 -32.51 15.43
CA ALA A 24 30.00 -33.53 16.13
C ALA A 24 31.17 -34.09 15.28
N ARG A 25 30.97 -34.21 13.96
CA ARG A 25 31.98 -34.72 13.03
C ARG A 25 33.06 -33.68 12.66
N LEU A 26 32.65 -32.43 12.43
CA LEU A 26 33.52 -31.40 11.84
C LEU A 26 34.01 -30.37 12.86
N GLY A 27 33.42 -30.34 14.06
CA GLY A 27 33.67 -29.29 15.05
C GLY A 27 33.03 -27.96 14.67
N ASP A 28 33.48 -26.89 15.34
CA ASP A 28 33.04 -25.52 15.10
C ASP A 28 33.90 -24.83 14.02
N PRO A 29 33.35 -24.52 12.84
CA PRO A 29 34.07 -23.81 11.78
C PRO A 29 34.35 -22.34 12.11
N GLN A 30 33.71 -21.78 13.14
CA GLN A 30 33.90 -20.39 13.58
C GLN A 30 34.77 -20.28 14.85
N ALA A 31 35.41 -21.36 15.31
CA ALA A 31 36.17 -21.36 16.56
C ALA A 31 37.21 -20.21 16.66
N GLY A 32 37.82 -19.80 15.54
CA GLY A 32 38.81 -18.72 15.49
C GLY A 32 38.25 -17.32 15.17
N ILE A 33 36.92 -17.12 15.17
CA ILE A 33 36.33 -15.84 14.74
C ILE A 33 36.77 -14.66 15.62
N ASP A 34 36.98 -14.90 16.91
CA ASP A 34 37.39 -13.87 17.87
C ASP A 34 38.92 -13.70 17.94
N GLU A 35 39.70 -14.59 17.32
CA GLU A 35 41.18 -14.55 17.36
C GLU A 35 41.76 -13.53 16.38
N ALA A 36 41.01 -13.14 15.36
CA ALA A 36 41.44 -12.25 14.29
C ALA A 36 40.55 -11.00 14.20
N VAL A 37 40.68 -10.11 15.18
CA VAL A 37 39.97 -8.82 15.18
C VAL A 37 40.46 -7.96 14.00
N GLY A 38 39.59 -7.77 13.01
CA GLY A 38 39.85 -6.91 11.86
C GLY A 38 39.61 -5.42 12.17
N SER A 39 40.26 -4.55 11.41
CA SER A 39 40.06 -3.10 11.45
C SER A 39 39.15 -2.63 10.30
N LEU A 40 38.44 -1.52 10.50
CA LEU A 40 37.46 -0.99 9.53
C LEU A 40 38.07 0.04 8.57
N GLU A 41 39.31 0.46 8.79
CA GLU A 41 39.98 1.54 8.07
C GLU A 41 39.95 1.35 6.54
N ALA A 42 40.25 0.14 6.05
CA ALA A 42 40.21 -0.14 4.61
C ALA A 42 38.78 0.02 4.01
N LEU A 43 37.74 -0.31 4.78
CA LEU A 43 36.34 -0.12 4.35
C LEU A 43 35.95 1.37 4.39
N LEU A 44 36.45 2.12 5.37
CA LEU A 44 36.23 3.57 5.47
C LEU A 44 36.94 4.33 4.33
N GLU A 45 38.18 3.95 3.99
CA GLU A 45 38.90 4.49 2.83
C GLU A 45 38.18 4.17 1.51
N LEU A 46 37.61 2.97 1.37
CA LEU A 46 36.77 2.62 0.23
C LEU A 46 35.51 3.51 0.17
N SER A 47 34.84 3.72 1.30
CA SER A 47 33.65 4.60 1.39
C SER A 47 33.99 6.03 0.94
N ALA A 48 35.08 6.61 1.46
CA ALA A 48 35.49 7.96 1.08
C ALA A 48 35.80 8.09 -0.42
N ARG A 49 36.38 7.04 -1.05
CA ARG A 49 36.60 7.02 -2.50
C ARG A 49 35.29 6.96 -3.28
N HIS A 50 34.30 6.18 -2.82
CA HIS A 50 32.97 6.13 -3.44
C HIS A 50 32.27 7.48 -3.36
N GLU A 51 32.28 8.13 -2.20
CA GLU A 51 31.73 9.48 -2.02
C GLU A 51 32.40 10.49 -2.96
N ALA A 52 33.74 10.48 -3.04
CA ALA A 52 34.49 11.34 -3.96
C ALA A 52 34.17 11.05 -5.44
N ALA A 53 33.78 9.83 -5.77
CA ALA A 53 33.31 9.42 -7.10
C ALA A 53 31.81 9.68 -7.34
N GLY A 54 31.10 10.27 -6.37
CA GLY A 54 29.66 10.56 -6.45
C GLY A 54 28.75 9.35 -6.19
N LEU A 55 29.30 8.24 -5.70
CA LEU A 55 28.56 7.06 -5.25
C LEU A 55 28.22 7.24 -3.76
N GLY A 56 27.09 7.90 -3.48
CA GLY A 56 26.56 8.08 -2.12
C GLY A 56 25.98 6.80 -1.52
N ASP A 57 25.32 6.94 -0.37
CA ASP A 57 24.72 5.80 0.34
C ASP A 57 23.64 5.08 -0.49
N ALA A 58 23.50 3.78 -0.25
CA ALA A 58 22.45 2.99 -0.86
C ALA A 58 21.07 3.38 -0.28
N PRO A 59 19.98 3.26 -1.06
CA PRO A 59 18.66 3.58 -0.56
C PRO A 59 18.24 2.57 0.52
N TRP A 60 17.93 3.08 1.70
CA TRP A 60 17.41 2.25 2.79
C TRP A 60 16.02 1.69 2.45
N PRO A 61 15.64 0.52 2.99
CA PRO A 61 14.30 -0.03 2.77
C PRO A 61 13.19 0.97 3.14
N PRO A 62 12.03 0.92 2.47
CA PRO A 62 11.02 1.98 2.55
C PRO A 62 10.37 2.16 3.93
N ASN A 63 10.46 1.15 4.79
CA ASN A 63 9.95 1.16 6.16
C ASN A 63 10.89 1.81 7.18
N TYR A 64 12.14 2.11 6.82
CA TYR A 64 13.09 2.77 7.71
C TYR A 64 12.85 4.29 7.74
N PRO A 65 13.07 4.96 8.88
CA PRO A 65 13.11 6.42 8.93
C PRO A 65 14.09 6.97 7.90
N LYS A 66 13.79 8.14 7.33
CA LYS A 66 14.72 8.84 6.45
C LYS A 66 15.76 9.57 7.29
N THR A 67 17.00 9.55 6.84
CA THR A 67 18.04 10.47 7.33
C THR A 67 17.87 11.83 6.65
N ILE A 68 18.48 12.88 7.22
CA ILE A 68 18.32 14.26 6.75
C ILE A 68 18.88 14.49 5.35
N ASP A 69 19.91 13.73 4.98
CA ASP A 69 20.66 13.87 3.72
C ASP A 69 20.18 12.90 2.63
N GLU A 70 19.09 12.16 2.87
CA GLU A 70 18.64 11.15 1.93
C GLU A 70 17.73 11.73 0.82
N PRO A 71 18.02 11.45 -0.46
CA PRO A 71 17.16 11.87 -1.57
C PRO A 71 15.74 11.28 -1.43
N PRO A 72 14.72 11.92 -2.03
CA PRO A 72 13.33 11.47 -1.89
C PRO A 72 13.13 10.02 -2.37
N ARG A 73 13.02 9.08 -1.42
CA ARG A 73 12.53 7.72 -1.72
C ARG A 73 11.13 7.82 -2.34
N VAL A 74 10.99 7.43 -3.60
CA VAL A 74 9.67 7.35 -4.24
C VAL A 74 8.96 6.12 -3.65
N GLN A 75 7.94 6.34 -2.81
CA GLN A 75 7.14 5.22 -2.31
C GLN A 75 6.45 4.49 -3.49
N PRO A 76 6.49 3.15 -3.53
CA PRO A 76 5.67 2.40 -4.46
C PRO A 76 4.19 2.61 -4.09
N SER A 77 3.46 3.23 -5.01
CA SER A 77 2.00 3.44 -5.01
C SER A 77 1.43 4.35 -3.91
N ARG A 78 1.67 5.66 -4.00
CA ARG A 78 0.53 6.55 -3.72
C ARG A 78 -0.59 6.14 -4.67
N ARG A 79 -1.74 5.73 -4.15
CA ARG A 79 -2.96 5.53 -4.96
C ARG A 79 -3.17 6.83 -5.74
N ARG A 80 -2.85 6.81 -7.04
CA ARG A 80 -2.95 7.98 -7.91
C ARG A 80 -4.40 8.45 -7.84
N MET A 81 -4.65 9.53 -7.10
CA MET A 81 -5.93 10.22 -7.19
C MET A 81 -6.02 10.69 -8.64
N SER A 82 -7.04 10.23 -9.36
CA SER A 82 -7.22 10.67 -10.74
C SER A 82 -7.45 12.17 -10.74
N VAL A 83 -6.61 12.92 -11.47
CA VAL A 83 -6.80 14.37 -11.69
C VAL A 83 -8.03 14.65 -12.58
N LYS A 84 -8.58 13.60 -13.20
CA LYS A 84 -9.77 13.67 -14.05
C LYS A 84 -11.05 13.96 -13.25
N PRO A 85 -11.99 14.74 -13.79
CA PRO A 85 -13.28 15.04 -13.17
C PRO A 85 -14.21 13.83 -13.24
N LEU A 86 -14.03 12.89 -12.31
CA LEU A 86 -14.74 11.61 -12.31
C LEU A 86 -15.91 11.62 -11.32
N ILE A 87 -17.07 11.18 -11.78
CA ILE A 87 -18.26 10.93 -10.95
C ILE A 87 -18.62 9.46 -10.95
N GLU A 88 -19.18 9.00 -9.85
CA GLU A 88 -19.71 7.64 -9.71
C GLU A 88 -21.22 7.63 -9.93
N ILE A 89 -21.71 6.73 -10.78
CA ILE A 89 -23.13 6.70 -11.16
C ILE A 89 -23.90 5.67 -10.36
N GLY A 90 -23.33 4.48 -10.18
CA GLY A 90 -24.00 3.39 -9.52
C GLY A 90 -23.09 2.21 -9.24
N ARG A 91 -23.51 1.41 -8.25
CA ARG A 91 -22.92 0.13 -7.86
C ARG A 91 -24.01 -0.92 -7.93
N ALA A 92 -23.71 -2.09 -8.49
CA ALA A 92 -24.62 -3.22 -8.46
C ALA A 92 -23.89 -4.53 -8.24
N ALA A 93 -24.59 -5.52 -7.68
CA ALA A 93 -24.07 -6.88 -7.60
C ALA A 93 -23.85 -7.49 -8.99
N LYS A 94 -24.68 -7.12 -9.97
CA LYS A 94 -24.65 -7.64 -11.34
C LYS A 94 -24.47 -6.51 -12.34
N GLU A 95 -23.65 -6.75 -13.36
CA GLU A 95 -23.37 -5.76 -14.42
C GLU A 95 -24.63 -5.21 -15.10
N PRO A 96 -25.65 -6.03 -15.48
CA PRO A 96 -26.85 -5.50 -16.14
C PRO A 96 -27.60 -4.45 -15.30
N GLU A 97 -27.62 -4.62 -13.97
CA GLU A 97 -28.27 -3.68 -13.05
C GLU A 97 -27.49 -2.36 -12.96
N ALA A 98 -26.15 -2.44 -12.93
CA ALA A 98 -25.28 -1.28 -12.97
C ALA A 98 -25.45 -0.51 -14.29
N MET A 99 -25.55 -1.23 -15.41
CA MET A 99 -25.78 -0.64 -16.73
C MET A 99 -27.18 -0.02 -16.87
N ALA A 100 -28.20 -0.56 -16.19
CA ALA A 100 -29.51 0.06 -16.12
C ALA A 100 -29.47 1.41 -15.38
N GLY A 101 -28.64 1.51 -14.33
CA GLY A 101 -28.34 2.77 -13.64
C GLY A 101 -27.74 3.83 -14.57
N LEU A 102 -26.79 3.44 -15.42
CA LEU A 102 -26.22 4.33 -16.44
C LEU A 102 -27.28 4.83 -17.43
N ARG A 103 -28.21 3.97 -17.87
CA ARG A 103 -29.29 4.37 -18.79
C ARG A 103 -30.22 5.40 -18.17
N ARG A 104 -30.62 5.21 -16.90
CA ARG A 104 -31.40 6.22 -16.16
C ARG A 104 -30.63 7.53 -16.00
N TRP A 105 -29.33 7.45 -15.75
CA TRP A 105 -28.50 8.64 -15.69
C TRP A 105 -28.44 9.38 -17.04
N LYS A 106 -28.28 8.67 -18.15
CA LYS A 106 -28.33 9.23 -19.50
C LYS A 106 -29.63 10.00 -19.76
N GLU A 107 -30.77 9.42 -19.39
CA GLU A 107 -32.08 10.05 -19.55
C GLU A 107 -32.24 11.32 -18.70
N ARG A 108 -31.65 11.34 -17.49
CA ARG A 108 -31.64 12.51 -16.60
C ARG A 108 -30.68 13.61 -17.05
N HIS A 109 -29.64 13.28 -17.81
CA HIS A 109 -28.58 14.20 -18.22
C HIS A 109 -28.44 14.29 -19.75
N PRO A 110 -29.52 14.64 -20.50
CA PRO A 110 -29.48 14.69 -21.97
C PRO A 110 -28.56 15.78 -22.51
N ALA A 111 -28.28 16.83 -21.73
CA ALA A 111 -27.35 17.89 -22.10
C ALA A 111 -25.87 17.49 -21.94
N VAL A 112 -25.58 16.45 -21.14
CA VAL A 112 -24.20 16.00 -20.86
C VAL A 112 -23.81 14.84 -21.77
N TRP A 113 -24.73 13.91 -22.00
CA TRP A 113 -24.48 12.68 -22.77
C TRP A 113 -23.83 12.89 -24.15
N PRO A 114 -24.19 13.93 -24.95
CA PRO A 114 -23.58 14.15 -26.27
C PRO A 114 -22.08 14.45 -26.23
N PHE A 115 -21.54 14.87 -25.08
CA PHE A 115 -20.12 15.17 -24.90
C PHE A 115 -19.31 13.96 -24.44
N LEU A 116 -19.96 12.85 -24.09
CA LEU A 116 -19.27 11.66 -23.59
C LEU A 116 -18.86 10.73 -24.73
N GLU A 117 -17.63 10.26 -24.68
CA GLU A 117 -17.13 9.19 -25.53
C GLU A 117 -17.36 7.82 -24.85
N PRO A 118 -17.33 6.70 -25.60
CA PRO A 118 -17.39 5.37 -25.00
C PRO A 118 -16.32 5.13 -23.93
N SER A 119 -15.13 5.72 -24.08
CA SER A 119 -14.02 5.67 -23.12
C SER A 119 -14.27 6.45 -21.82
N ASP A 120 -15.23 7.37 -21.81
CA ASP A 120 -15.59 8.11 -20.60
C ASP A 120 -16.46 7.29 -19.65
N VAL A 121 -17.08 6.22 -20.15
CA VAL A 121 -17.88 5.28 -19.37
C VAL A 121 -16.98 4.17 -18.86
N LEU A 122 -16.64 4.24 -17.57
CA LEU A 122 -15.79 3.26 -16.91
C LEU A 122 -16.66 2.20 -16.20
N VAL A 123 -16.58 0.97 -16.69
CA VAL A 123 -17.23 -0.20 -16.08
C VAL A 123 -16.16 -0.98 -15.32
N ASP A 124 -16.14 -0.85 -13.99
CA ASP A 124 -15.16 -1.55 -13.16
C ASP A 124 -15.77 -2.83 -12.56
N ALA A 125 -15.12 -3.98 -12.79
CA ALA A 125 -15.34 -5.17 -11.98
C ALA A 125 -14.54 -5.07 -10.68
N MET A 126 -15.23 -4.83 -9.57
CA MET A 126 -14.65 -4.65 -8.24
C MET A 126 -14.76 -5.96 -7.45
N ARG A 127 -13.80 -6.20 -6.56
CA ARG A 127 -13.83 -7.35 -5.64
C ARG A 127 -14.63 -6.98 -4.39
N GLY A 128 -15.66 -7.75 -4.09
CA GLY A 128 -16.35 -7.75 -2.80
C GLY A 128 -15.80 -8.83 -1.87
N ARG A 129 -16.52 -9.12 -0.77
CA ARG A 129 -16.09 -10.12 0.23
C ARG A 129 -15.88 -11.53 -0.33
N SER A 130 -16.79 -11.97 -1.21
CA SER A 130 -16.85 -13.33 -1.75
C SER A 130 -17.33 -13.39 -3.21
N THR A 131 -17.67 -12.23 -3.79
CA THR A 131 -18.22 -12.12 -5.14
C THR A 131 -17.76 -10.80 -5.76
N THR A 132 -17.68 -10.74 -7.08
CA THR A 132 -17.45 -9.49 -7.81
C THR A 132 -18.71 -8.63 -7.81
N TRP A 133 -18.54 -7.32 -7.85
CA TRP A 133 -19.62 -6.35 -8.04
C TRP A 133 -19.17 -5.32 -9.08
N THR A 134 -20.13 -4.66 -9.71
CA THR A 134 -19.87 -3.72 -10.81
C THR A 134 -20.05 -2.29 -10.31
N ARG A 135 -19.11 -1.41 -10.66
CA ARG A 135 -19.21 0.04 -10.44
C ARG A 135 -19.15 0.77 -11.77
N ILE A 136 -20.07 1.71 -11.98
CA ILE A 136 -20.05 2.60 -13.13
C ILE A 136 -19.55 3.97 -12.71
N ARG A 137 -18.52 4.47 -13.39
CA ARG A 137 -18.03 5.85 -13.26
C ARG A 137 -18.05 6.54 -14.60
N ILE A 138 -18.23 7.85 -14.59
CA ILE A 138 -18.15 8.70 -15.78
C ILE A 138 -17.03 9.71 -15.61
N ASN A 139 -16.18 9.79 -16.62
CA ASN A 139 -15.16 10.80 -16.77
C ASN A 139 -15.72 12.00 -17.53
N LEU A 140 -15.74 13.16 -16.88
CA LEU A 140 -16.33 14.38 -17.44
C LEU A 140 -15.28 15.24 -18.17
N GLU A 141 -14.15 14.67 -18.60
CA GLU A 141 -13.05 15.46 -19.19
C GLU A 141 -13.48 16.18 -20.47
N HIS A 142 -14.30 15.53 -21.30
CA HIS A 142 -14.84 16.08 -22.55
C HIS A 142 -16.10 16.95 -22.35
N VAL A 143 -16.67 16.98 -21.13
CA VAL A 143 -17.83 17.81 -20.82
C VAL A 143 -17.36 19.24 -20.47
N PRO A 144 -17.93 20.29 -21.09
CA PRO A 144 -17.66 21.67 -20.70
C PRO A 144 -17.88 21.90 -19.21
N VAL A 145 -16.97 22.63 -18.55
CA VAL A 145 -16.97 22.79 -17.08
C VAL A 145 -18.32 23.24 -16.54
N GLU A 146 -18.99 24.17 -17.22
CA GLU A 146 -20.30 24.71 -16.82
C GLU A 146 -21.45 23.71 -16.90
N LEU A 147 -21.29 22.64 -17.68
CA LEU A 147 -22.28 21.59 -17.86
C LEU A 147 -21.97 20.34 -17.03
N ARG A 148 -20.85 20.32 -16.29
CA ARG A 148 -20.45 19.16 -15.49
C ARG A 148 -21.41 18.97 -14.32
N PRO A 149 -22.13 17.84 -14.26
CA PRO A 149 -22.97 17.57 -13.10
C PRO A 149 -22.09 17.27 -11.88
N ALA A 150 -22.54 17.72 -10.71
CA ALA A 150 -21.96 17.30 -9.44
C ALA A 150 -22.23 15.81 -9.17
N GLN A 151 -21.47 15.24 -8.23
CA GLN A 151 -21.71 13.88 -7.73
C GLN A 151 -23.12 13.78 -7.12
N ALA A 152 -23.97 12.95 -7.73
CA ALA A 152 -25.31 12.62 -7.21
C ALA A 152 -25.28 11.33 -6.36
N GLY A 153 -26.41 11.00 -5.74
CA GLY A 153 -26.59 9.69 -5.11
C GLY A 153 -26.45 8.54 -6.11
N LEU A 154 -25.93 7.41 -5.65
CA LEU A 154 -25.70 6.24 -6.49
C LEU A 154 -27.03 5.57 -6.82
N ASP A 155 -27.20 5.16 -8.07
CA ASP A 155 -28.40 4.44 -8.51
C ASP A 155 -28.01 3.37 -9.54
N PRO A 156 -28.04 2.08 -9.16
CA PRO A 156 -28.30 1.54 -7.82
C PRO A 156 -27.17 1.84 -6.81
N ASP A 157 -27.49 1.86 -5.51
CA ASP A 157 -26.52 2.01 -4.40
C ASP A 157 -26.28 0.67 -3.69
N TYR A 158 -25.71 -0.29 -4.42
CA TYR A 158 -25.33 -1.57 -3.83
C TYR A 158 -24.09 -1.45 -2.95
N ASP A 159 -24.21 -1.85 -1.68
CA ASP A 159 -23.08 -2.01 -0.76
C ASP A 159 -22.70 -3.50 -0.60
N PRO A 160 -21.56 -3.95 -1.16
CA PRO A 160 -21.09 -5.34 -1.04
C PRO A 160 -20.67 -5.73 0.39
N TRP A 161 -20.56 -4.76 1.30
CA TRP A 161 -20.15 -4.92 2.69
C TRP A 161 -21.29 -4.71 3.70
N ALA A 162 -22.53 -4.50 3.24
CA ALA A 162 -23.69 -4.21 4.08
C ALA A 162 -23.98 -5.28 5.16
N THR A 163 -23.50 -6.52 4.99
CA THR A 163 -23.61 -7.60 6.00
C THR A 163 -22.63 -7.46 7.17
N VAL A 164 -21.64 -6.57 7.10
CA VAL A 164 -20.94 -6.12 8.31
C VAL A 164 -21.85 -5.08 8.93
N SER A 165 -22.51 -5.50 10.00
CA SER A 165 -23.56 -4.75 10.68
C SER A 165 -23.15 -3.29 10.92
N SER A 166 -24.05 -2.34 10.67
CA SER A 166 -23.92 -0.96 11.14
C SER A 166 -23.60 -0.88 12.64
N THR A 167 -23.93 -1.92 13.41
CA THR A 167 -23.57 -2.08 14.82
C THR A 167 -22.07 -2.26 15.04
N ASP A 168 -21.35 -2.98 14.17
CA ASP A 168 -19.90 -3.21 14.33
C ASP A 168 -19.10 -1.95 14.00
N ARG A 169 -19.57 -1.18 13.01
CA ARG A 169 -18.95 0.10 12.64
C ARG A 169 -19.18 1.17 13.71
N ALA A 170 -20.40 1.28 14.24
CA ALA A 170 -20.70 2.18 15.36
C ALA A 170 -19.95 1.78 16.65
N ALA A 171 -19.81 0.48 16.92
CA ALA A 171 -19.02 -0.01 18.06
C ALA A 171 -17.53 0.31 17.90
N TRP A 172 -16.96 0.15 16.70
CA TRP A 172 -15.58 0.52 16.41
C TRP A 172 -15.34 2.03 16.48
N GLU A 173 -16.24 2.85 15.94
CA GLU A 173 -16.15 4.32 16.03
C GLU A 173 -16.28 4.81 17.49
N ALA A 174 -17.16 4.20 18.29
CA ALA A 174 -17.28 4.49 19.73
C ALA A 174 -16.02 4.08 20.53
N GLU A 175 -15.42 2.93 20.20
CA GLU A 175 -14.17 2.44 20.82
C GLU A 175 -12.98 3.36 20.47
N GLN A 176 -12.89 3.83 19.22
CA GLN A 176 -11.87 4.80 18.79
C GLN A 176 -12.06 6.17 19.48
N ALA A 177 -13.30 6.65 19.61
CA ALA A 177 -13.61 7.88 20.34
C ALA A 177 -13.17 7.79 21.81
N ARG A 178 -13.46 6.68 22.50
CA ARG A 178 -13.02 6.42 23.89
C ARG A 178 -11.49 6.39 24.02
N ARG A 179 -10.79 5.75 23.08
CA ARG A 179 -9.33 5.69 23.06
C ARG A 179 -8.68 7.07 22.82
N SER A 180 -9.29 7.89 21.96
CA SER A 180 -8.83 9.27 21.73
C SER A 180 -9.11 10.20 22.92
N ALA A 181 -10.23 10.01 23.63
CA ALA A 181 -10.55 10.74 24.86
C ALA A 181 -9.59 10.39 26.01
N GLY A 182 -9.29 9.09 26.21
CA GLY A 182 -8.34 8.64 27.24
C GLY A 182 -6.89 9.08 26.99
N ARG A 183 -6.53 9.40 25.74
CA ARG A 183 -5.21 9.99 25.39
C ARG A 183 -5.12 11.48 25.75
N ARG A 184 -6.25 12.20 25.78
CA ARG A 184 -6.30 13.62 26.20
C ARG A 184 -6.20 13.78 27.72
N GLU A 185 -6.72 12.82 28.48
CA GLU A 185 -6.74 12.86 29.96
C GLU A 185 -5.39 12.50 30.60
N ARG A 186 -4.52 11.75 29.90
CA ARG A 186 -3.13 11.46 30.35
C ARG A 186 -2.14 12.60 30.08
N ARG A 187 -2.54 13.65 29.36
CA ARG A 187 -1.82 14.94 29.30
C ARG A 187 -2.48 15.90 30.28
N GLY A 188 -2.28 15.65 31.57
CA GLY A 188 -2.54 16.66 32.60
C GLY A 188 -1.69 17.92 32.35
N PRO A 189 -2.08 19.08 32.90
CA PRO A 189 -1.36 20.33 32.69
C PRO A 189 0.06 20.17 33.24
N GLY A 190 1.06 20.45 32.41
CA GLY A 190 2.45 20.51 32.85
C GLY A 190 2.60 21.57 33.95
N PRO A 191 3.51 21.38 34.91
CA PRO A 191 3.72 22.36 35.97
C PRO A 191 4.20 23.67 35.31
N GLY A 192 3.42 24.73 35.52
CA GLY A 192 3.82 26.10 35.21
C GLY A 192 4.79 26.62 36.26
N ASP A 193 5.67 27.51 35.81
CA ASP A 193 6.71 28.23 36.57
C ASP A 193 6.20 28.98 37.81
#